data_AF-A0A1S3KAT0-F1
#
_entry.id   AF-A0A1S3KAT0-F1
#
_cell.length_a   1.000
_cell.length_b   1.000
_cell.length_c   1.000
_cell.angle_alpha   90.00
_cell.angle_beta   90.00
_cell.angle_gamma   90.00
#
_symmetry.space_group_name_H-M   'P 1'
#
loop_
_entity.id
_entity.type
_entity.pdbx_description
1 polymer ?
#
loop_
_entity_poly.entity_id
_entity_poly.type
_entity_poly.pdbx_seq_one_letter_code
_entity_poly.pdbx_strand_id
1 'polypeptide(L)'
;MTAITACLWAKTTFAESNLIHLLSYAVSDNTNAFLTGFDGNGNIFFYISSQRITTSIPSSEINDGAWHHWCFAWNNGVGAWTVFRDGMSAAGGTGFQTSRSIPP
;
A
#
# COMPACT_ATOMS: atom_id res chain seq x y z
N MET A 1 11.38 5.49 -11.70
CA MET A 1 9.90 5.48 -11.72
C MET A 1 9.37 6.69 -10.96
N THR A 2 8.54 7.51 -11.61
CA THR A 2 7.87 8.70 -11.03
C THR A 2 6.41 8.43 -10.64
N ALA A 3 5.87 7.29 -11.07
CA ALA A 3 4.59 6.76 -10.66
C ALA A 3 4.68 5.23 -10.63
N ILE A 4 3.85 4.61 -9.81
CA ILE A 4 3.70 3.16 -9.75
C ILE A 4 2.23 2.82 -9.48
N THR A 5 1.76 1.75 -10.10
CA THR A 5 0.53 1.07 -9.69
C THR A 5 0.84 -0.40 -9.60
N ALA A 6 0.56 -1.00 -8.45
CA ALA A 6 0.74 -2.42 -8.23
C ALA A 6 -0.56 -3.04 -7.73
N CYS A 7 -1.00 -4.11 -8.38
CA CYS A 7 -2.22 -4.81 -8.07
C CYS A 7 -1.93 -6.28 -7.73
N LEU A 8 -2.65 -6.82 -6.77
CA LEU A 8 -2.61 -8.23 -6.43
C LEU A 8 -3.97 -8.70 -5.91
N TRP A 9 -4.18 -10.01 -5.96
CA TRP A 9 -5.24 -10.65 -5.20
C TRP A 9 -4.65 -11.20 -3.90
N ALA A 10 -5.32 -10.92 -2.78
CA ALA A 10 -4.94 -11.47 -1.48
C ALA A 10 -6.18 -11.98 -0.75
N LYS A 11 -6.05 -13.16 -0.14
CA LYS A 11 -6.97 -13.66 0.87
C LYS A 11 -6.35 -13.43 2.23
N THR A 12 -7.06 -12.68 3.03
CA THR A 12 -6.57 -12.12 4.28
C THR A 12 -7.37 -12.74 5.43
N THR A 13 -6.74 -13.69 6.11
CA THR A 13 -7.27 -14.41 7.28
C THR A 13 -6.22 -14.41 8.37
N PHE A 14 -6.12 -13.33 9.14
CA PHE A 14 -5.07 -13.17 10.15
C PHE A 14 -5.62 -12.79 11.51
N ALA A 15 -4.94 -13.24 12.57
CA ALA A 15 -5.20 -12.79 13.93
C ALA A 15 -4.76 -11.33 14.09
N GLU A 16 -5.54 -10.54 14.84
CA GLU A 16 -5.17 -9.19 15.29
C GLU A 16 -3.75 -9.22 15.90
N SER A 17 -2.92 -8.20 15.62
CA SER A 17 -1.49 -8.02 16.01
C SER A 17 -0.39 -8.35 14.99
N ASN A 18 -0.67 -8.98 13.84
CA ASN A 18 0.39 -9.28 12.86
C ASN A 18 0.66 -8.14 11.86
N LEU A 19 1.94 -7.81 11.64
CA LEU A 19 2.38 -7.00 10.51
C LEU A 19 2.51 -7.89 9.27
N ILE A 20 1.82 -7.54 8.20
CA ILE A 20 1.74 -8.35 6.98
C ILE A 20 2.25 -7.55 5.80
N HIS A 21 3.23 -8.11 5.09
CA HIS A 21 3.75 -7.55 3.85
C HIS A 21 3.13 -8.28 2.66
N LEU A 22 2.51 -7.54 1.75
CA LEU A 22 1.86 -8.09 0.56
C LEU A 22 2.81 -8.10 -0.64
N LEU A 23 3.40 -6.95 -0.94
CA LEU A 23 4.28 -6.76 -2.09
C LEU A 23 5.45 -5.89 -1.67
N SER A 24 6.66 -6.40 -1.87
CA SER A 24 7.91 -5.71 -1.55
C SER A 24 8.78 -5.58 -2.80
N TYR A 25 9.30 -4.38 -3.00
CA TYR A 25 10.25 -4.04 -4.04
C TYR A 25 11.39 -3.22 -3.42
N ALA A 26 12.60 -3.73 -3.60
CA ALA A 26 13.83 -3.19 -3.05
C ALA A 26 14.85 -2.93 -4.16
N VAL A 27 15.68 -1.92 -3.95
CA VAL A 27 16.84 -1.59 -4.79
C VAL A 27 18.08 -1.47 -3.92
N SER A 28 19.26 -1.42 -4.54
CA SER A 28 20.57 -1.45 -3.88
C SER A 28 20.67 -0.51 -2.67
N ASP A 29 20.16 0.71 -2.81
CA ASP A 29 20.27 1.76 -1.77
C ASP A 29 18.96 2.00 -1.01
N ASN A 30 17.93 1.19 -1.26
CA ASN A 30 16.64 1.33 -0.61
C ASN A 30 15.86 0.01 -0.53
N THR A 31 15.83 -0.57 0.68
CA THR A 31 15.13 -1.83 0.97
C THR A 31 13.60 -1.70 0.99
N ASN A 32 13.07 -0.49 1.13
CA ASN A 32 11.63 -0.18 1.14
C ASN A 32 11.31 0.83 0.02
N ALA A 33 11.84 0.58 -1.17
CA ALA A 33 11.65 1.43 -2.34
C ALA A 33 10.15 1.49 -2.71
N PHE A 34 9.47 0.35 -2.65
CA PHE A 34 8.02 0.23 -2.59
C PHE A 34 7.63 -0.99 -1.75
N LEU A 35 6.73 -0.83 -0.79
CA LEU A 35 6.27 -1.93 0.07
C LEU A 35 4.82 -1.69 0.47
N THR A 36 3.94 -2.67 0.35
CA THR A 36 2.53 -2.53 0.78
C THR A 36 2.15 -3.63 1.77
N GLY A 37 1.17 -3.36 2.62
CA GLY A 37 0.77 -4.31 3.64
C GLY A 37 -0.32 -3.84 4.60
N PHE A 38 -0.57 -4.67 5.61
CA PHE A 38 -1.51 -4.40 6.70
C PHE A 38 -0.77 -4.41 8.04
N ASP A 39 -1.02 -3.42 8.89
CA ASP A 39 -0.50 -3.40 10.25
C ASP A 39 -1.38 -4.23 11.21
N GLY A 40 -0.89 -4.43 12.44
CA GLY A 40 -1.57 -5.25 13.44
C GLY A 40 -2.94 -4.73 13.89
N ASN A 41 -3.29 -3.49 13.56
CA ASN A 41 -4.62 -2.90 13.81
C ASN A 41 -5.54 -3.02 12.58
N GLY A 42 -5.09 -3.72 11.53
CA GLY A 42 -5.81 -3.82 10.27
C GLY A 42 -5.73 -2.54 9.43
N ASN A 43 -4.82 -1.60 9.70
CA ASN A 43 -4.66 -0.46 8.79
C ASN A 43 -3.83 -0.86 7.59
N ILE A 44 -4.14 -0.28 6.44
CA ILE A 44 -3.30 -0.39 5.26
C ILE A 44 -2.10 0.53 5.42
N PHE A 45 -0.91 0.03 5.11
CA PHE A 45 0.27 0.87 4.93
C PHE A 45 0.91 0.63 3.59
N PHE A 46 1.62 1.65 3.11
CA PHE A 46 2.59 1.46 2.05
C PHE A 46 3.76 2.42 2.16
N TYR A 47 4.89 2.01 1.60
CA TYR A 47 6.12 2.75 1.53
C TYR A 47 6.37 3.23 0.10
N ILE A 48 6.89 4.45 0.00
CA ILE A 48 7.50 4.99 -1.21
C ILE A 48 8.82 5.59 -0.76
N SER A 49 9.93 5.11 -1.32
CA SER A 49 11.27 5.61 -1.01
C SER A 49 11.57 5.64 0.51
N SER A 50 11.32 4.54 1.22
CA SER A 50 11.48 4.37 2.68
C SER A 50 10.52 5.18 3.57
N GLN A 51 9.69 6.04 3.00
CA GLN A 51 8.71 6.80 3.76
C GLN A 51 7.39 6.06 3.75
N ARG A 52 6.76 5.94 4.92
CA ARG A 52 5.52 5.18 5.11
C ARG A 52 4.34 6.13 5.24
N ILE A 53 3.22 5.74 4.64
CA ILE A 53 1.91 6.23 5.00
C ILE A 53 1.07 5.08 5.52
N THR A 54 0.15 5.38 6.44
CA THR A 54 -0.79 4.42 7.01
C THR A 54 -2.18 5.04 6.94
N THR A 55 -3.17 4.26 6.54
CA THR A 55 -4.56 4.70 6.42
C THR A 55 -5.49 3.61 6.95
N SER A 56 -6.53 4.02 7.67
CA SER A 56 -7.50 3.11 8.26
C SER A 56 -8.57 2.74 7.25
N ILE A 57 -8.77 1.45 7.08
CA ILE A 57 -9.96 0.85 6.46
C ILE A 57 -10.53 -0.10 7.51
N PRO A 58 -11.86 -0.19 7.68
CA PRO A 58 -12.44 -1.09 8.67
C PRO A 58 -11.90 -2.51 8.52
N SER A 59 -11.47 -3.12 9.63
CA SER A 59 -10.88 -4.46 9.61
C SER A 59 -11.86 -5.52 9.08
N SER A 60 -13.16 -5.29 9.27
CA SER A 60 -14.26 -6.08 8.68
C SER A 60 -14.30 -6.06 7.15
N GLU A 61 -13.61 -5.12 6.51
CA GLU A 61 -13.52 -5.01 5.05
C GLU A 61 -12.17 -5.48 4.50
N ILE A 62 -11.28 -5.96 5.38
CA ILE A 62 -9.96 -6.48 5.02
C ILE A 62 -9.85 -7.94 5.40
N ASN A 63 -10.30 -8.32 6.58
CA ASN A 63 -10.06 -9.65 7.17
C ASN A 63 -11.39 -10.40 7.35
N ASP A 64 -12.23 -10.38 6.32
CA ASP A 64 -13.53 -11.06 6.29
C ASP A 64 -13.43 -12.52 5.83
N GLY A 65 -12.22 -12.98 5.49
CA GLY A 65 -11.95 -14.31 4.98
C GLY A 65 -12.30 -14.52 3.51
N ALA A 66 -12.50 -13.46 2.73
CA ALA A 66 -12.66 -13.48 1.28
C ALA A 66 -11.36 -13.09 0.54
N TRP A 67 -11.35 -13.38 -0.76
CA TRP A 67 -10.32 -12.85 -1.66
C TRP A 67 -10.71 -11.44 -2.08
N HIS A 68 -9.78 -10.51 -1.99
CA HIS A 68 -9.97 -9.15 -2.48
C HIS A 68 -8.90 -8.79 -3.50
N HIS A 69 -9.30 -7.98 -4.49
CA HIS A 69 -8.39 -7.36 -5.43
C HIS A 69 -7.91 -6.02 -4.86
N TRP A 70 -6.62 -5.93 -4.55
CA TRP A 70 -6.00 -4.72 -4.02
C TRP A 70 -5.14 -4.05 -5.08
N CYS A 71 -5.29 -2.75 -5.25
CA CYS A 71 -4.36 -1.94 -6.03
C CYS A 71 -3.84 -0.75 -5.22
N PHE A 72 -2.54 -0.48 -5.34
CA PHE A 72 -1.86 0.64 -4.71
C PHE A 72 -1.27 1.51 -5.80
N ALA A 73 -1.74 2.75 -5.90
CA ALA A 73 -1.29 3.71 -6.89
C ALA A 73 -0.64 4.92 -6.21
N TRP A 74 0.47 5.40 -6.76
CA TRP A 74 1.13 6.63 -6.35
C TRP A 74 1.77 7.34 -7.55
N ASN A 75 1.77 8.67 -7.54
CA ASN A 75 2.58 9.49 -8.43
C ASN A 75 3.24 10.66 -7.70
N ASN A 76 4.40 11.07 -8.19
CA ASN A 76 5.22 12.10 -7.53
C ASN A 76 4.80 13.55 -7.85
N GLY A 77 3.90 13.79 -8.82
CA GLY A 77 3.59 15.13 -9.31
C GLY A 77 2.98 16.01 -8.21
N VAL A 78 1.88 15.56 -7.61
CA VAL A 78 1.30 16.16 -6.39
C VAL A 78 1.36 15.21 -5.20
N GLY A 79 2.10 14.11 -5.31
CA GLY A 79 2.16 13.06 -4.29
C GLY A 79 0.81 12.38 -4.11
N ALA A 80 0.02 12.28 -5.19
CA ALA A 80 -1.30 11.66 -5.15
C ALA A 80 -1.16 10.14 -5.03
N TRP A 81 -1.96 9.57 -4.14
CA TRP A 81 -2.01 8.14 -3.92
C TRP A 81 -3.44 7.67 -3.72
N THR A 82 -3.69 6.41 -4.09
CA THR A 82 -5.00 5.78 -3.94
C THR A 82 -4.81 4.30 -3.69
N VAL A 83 -5.57 3.78 -2.74
CA VAL A 83 -5.73 2.34 -2.50
C VAL A 83 -7.12 1.95 -3.00
N PHE A 84 -7.16 0.95 -3.87
CA PHE A 84 -8.38 0.38 -4.39
C PHE A 84 -8.62 -1.00 -3.79
N ARG A 85 -9.88 -1.28 -3.43
CA ARG A 85 -10.38 -2.61 -3.10
C ARG A 85 -11.47 -2.98 -4.08
N ASP A 86 -11.34 -4.13 -4.73
CA ASP A 86 -12.34 -4.68 -5.65
C ASP A 86 -12.77 -3.68 -6.74
N GLY A 87 -11.81 -2.88 -7.20
CA GLY A 87 -12.01 -1.86 -8.24
C GLY A 87 -12.55 -0.51 -7.74
N MET A 88 -12.88 -0.37 -6.46
CA MET A 88 -13.36 0.88 -5.84
C MET A 88 -12.28 1.56 -5.01
N SER A 89 -12.23 2.89 -5.04
CA SER A 89 -11.33 3.68 -4.19
C SER A 89 -11.73 3.53 -2.72
N ALA A 90 -10.85 2.95 -1.92
CA ALA A 90 -11.08 2.70 -0.49
C ALA A 90 -10.37 3.74 0.40
N ALA A 91 -9.22 4.27 -0.05
CA ALA A 91 -8.50 5.35 0.61
C ALA A 91 -7.64 6.13 -0.38
N GLY A 92 -7.32 7.39 -0.08
CA GLY A 92 -6.47 8.20 -0.94
C GLY A 92 -6.08 9.53 -0.32
N GLY A 93 -5.16 10.22 -0.98
CA GLY A 93 -4.69 11.53 -0.54
C GLY A 93 -3.65 12.11 -1.49
N THR A 94 -3.08 13.25 -1.10
CA THR A 94 -2.05 13.98 -1.84
C THR A 94 -0.90 14.36 -0.90
N GLY A 95 0.18 14.94 -1.45
CA GLY A 95 1.34 15.40 -0.67
C GLY A 95 2.29 14.30 -0.21
N PHE A 96 2.02 13.03 -0.51
CA PHE A 96 2.90 11.93 -0.11
C PHE A 96 4.04 11.76 -1.11
N GLN A 97 5.29 11.94 -0.65
CA GLN A 97 6.51 11.79 -1.46
C GLN A 97 6.51 12.63 -2.76
N THR A 98 6.03 13.87 -2.72
CA THR A 98 6.13 14.79 -3.86
C THR A 98 7.57 14.93 -4.37
N SER A 99 7.73 14.99 -5.70
CA SER A 99 9.03 15.13 -6.39
C SER A 99 10.05 14.02 -6.10
N ARG A 100 9.64 12.89 -5.52
CA ARG A 100 10.50 11.72 -5.31
C ARG A 100 10.46 10.78 -6.51
N SER A 101 11.43 9.88 -6.57
CA SER A 101 11.49 8.83 -7.58
C SER A 101 11.89 7.52 -6.94
N ILE A 102 11.25 6.45 -7.37
CA ILE A 102 11.66 5.08 -7.03
C ILE A 102 12.63 4.63 -8.13
N PRO A 103 13.86 4.20 -7.82
CA PRO A 103 14.76 3.65 -8.83
C PRO A 103 14.14 2.42 -9.53
N PRO A 104 14.43 2.17 -10.81
CA PRO A 104 13.93 1.02 -11.57
C PRO A 104 14.64 -0.29 -11.20
#